data_AF-A0A2E3WHM9-F1
#
_entry.id   AF-A0A2E3WHM9-F1
#
_cell.length_a   1.000
_cell.length_b   1.000
_cell.length_c   1.000
_cell.angle_alpha   90.00
_cell.angle_beta   90.00
_cell.angle_gamma   90.00
#
_symmetry.space_group_name_H-M   'P 1'
#
loop_
_entity.id
_entity.type
_entity.pdbx_description
1 polymer ?
#
loop_
_entity_poly.entity_id
_entity_poly.type
_entity_poly.pdbx_seq_one_letter_code
_entity_poly.pdbx_strand_id
1 'polypeptide(L)'
;MNKNRKVMASLVLAYFCFSSFASDHVPTISPGDVVSADVLRESLDEAANTMSKTKIDDFLGTWEANQSVCIGGSASIEGNGLCDAGVVFDGDDGDEKLFPSRKDTWNIVKESNSRISLQSDSYNFLFNPAFGYLVPNDPVVWACELAGSEILVCLGPEDNLTYRENSGCATNLCRLHVMMNVRRYSDNEISLMLGPIDTSIANNVGNKFGLFNVVELTRRGVIPAPAFLRVEVEIDKVTVSWSFSEDSEAQFEIFRKDSLNGIYENIGLASEMFYEDEGLGSGDYWYRVYATSEENRSRGSNVRKVTIEE
;
A
#
# COMPACT_ATOMS: atom_id res chain seq x y z
N MET A 1 13.07 60.68 18.11
CA MET A 1 12.32 59.65 18.85
C MET A 1 11.06 59.27 18.06
N ASN A 2 11.17 58.41 17.05
CA ASN A 2 10.17 57.36 16.79
C ASN A 2 10.62 56.40 15.69
N LYS A 3 10.37 55.12 15.97
CA LYS A 3 10.81 53.90 15.29
C LYS A 3 10.43 53.82 13.81
N ASN A 4 11.41 53.53 12.96
CA ASN A 4 11.21 52.77 11.73
C ASN A 4 10.77 51.35 12.09
N ARG A 5 9.47 51.05 11.96
CA ARG A 5 8.95 49.68 12.00
C ARG A 5 9.16 49.05 10.62
N LYS A 6 10.13 48.15 10.52
CA LYS A 6 10.22 47.18 9.43
C LYS A 6 8.99 46.27 9.53
N VAL A 7 8.20 46.20 8.46
CA VAL A 7 7.13 45.21 8.30
C VAL A 7 7.82 43.88 8.02
N MET A 8 7.82 43.00 9.01
CA MET A 8 8.27 41.62 8.88
C MET A 8 7.07 40.83 8.34
N ALA A 9 7.18 40.35 7.10
CA ALA A 9 6.18 39.49 6.49
C ALA A 9 6.22 38.13 7.22
N SER A 10 5.26 37.90 8.11
CA SER A 10 5.02 36.58 8.68
C SER A 10 4.42 35.69 7.58
N LEU A 11 5.22 34.74 7.09
CA LEU A 11 4.71 33.60 6.34
C LEU A 11 3.97 32.69 7.32
N VAL A 12 2.65 32.83 7.39
CA VAL A 12 1.79 31.87 8.11
C VAL A 12 1.62 30.67 7.18
N LEU A 13 2.40 29.62 7.41
CA LEU A 13 2.19 28.33 6.77
C LEU A 13 0.93 27.70 7.38
N ALA A 14 -0.17 27.71 6.64
CA ALA A 14 -1.41 27.06 7.04
C ALA A 14 -1.20 25.54 7.03
N TYR A 15 -1.15 24.95 8.21
CA TYR A 15 -1.15 23.50 8.41
C TYR A 15 -2.57 23.00 8.08
N PHE A 16 -2.77 22.54 6.85
CA PHE A 16 -3.91 21.67 6.55
C PHE A 16 -3.59 20.30 7.18
N CYS A 17 -4.36 19.92 8.21
CA CYS A 17 -4.43 18.55 8.70
C CYS A 17 -4.96 17.68 7.56
N PHE A 18 -4.06 17.10 6.78
CA PHE A 18 -4.36 15.89 6.03
C PHE A 18 -4.37 14.73 7.02
N SER A 19 -5.43 13.94 6.96
CA SER A 19 -5.63 12.69 7.68
C SER A 19 -4.37 11.83 7.56
N SER A 20 -3.73 11.56 8.70
CA SER A 20 -2.59 10.66 8.81
C SER A 20 -3.06 9.22 8.59
N PHE A 21 -3.10 8.77 7.35
CA PHE A 21 -2.65 7.43 7.03
C PHE A 21 -1.23 7.61 6.49
N ALA A 22 -0.30 7.81 7.42
CA ALA A 22 1.10 7.64 7.10
C ALA A 22 1.26 6.14 6.81
N SER A 23 1.61 5.81 5.56
CA SER A 23 2.25 4.53 5.24
C SER A 23 3.28 4.27 6.31
N ASP A 24 3.17 3.11 6.95
CA ASP A 24 4.17 2.67 7.90
C ASP A 24 5.53 2.70 7.18
N HIS A 25 6.55 3.22 7.87
CA HIS A 25 7.96 3.24 7.42
C HIS A 25 8.48 4.54 6.75
N VAL A 26 8.22 5.70 7.38
CA VAL A 26 9.08 6.88 7.16
C VAL A 26 10.34 6.75 8.04
N PRO A 27 11.56 6.76 7.49
CA PRO A 27 12.78 6.76 8.29
C PRO A 27 12.83 8.01 9.20
N THR A 28 12.97 7.80 10.51
CA THR A 28 13.02 8.88 11.50
C THR A 28 14.41 9.50 11.56
N ILE A 29 14.49 10.82 11.35
CA ILE A 29 15.72 11.62 11.52
C ILE A 29 15.67 12.30 12.89
N SER A 30 16.71 12.11 13.70
CA SER A 30 16.84 12.69 15.04
C SER A 30 17.98 13.72 15.10
N PRO A 31 17.94 14.69 16.04
CA PRO A 31 19.02 15.66 16.22
C PRO A 31 20.36 14.95 16.49
N GLY A 32 21.37 15.24 15.69
CA GLY A 32 22.69 14.60 15.76
C GLY A 32 22.92 13.49 14.71
N ASP A 33 21.88 13.08 13.97
CA ASP A 33 22.04 12.12 12.89
C ASP A 33 22.86 12.70 11.73
N VAL A 34 23.92 11.98 11.33
CA VAL A 34 24.66 12.26 10.09
C VAL A 34 24.03 11.42 8.98
N VAL A 35 23.19 12.06 8.16
CA VAL A 35 22.56 11.39 7.01
C VAL A 35 23.51 11.40 5.83
N SER A 36 23.88 10.22 5.32
CA SER A 36 24.70 10.13 4.11
C SER A 36 23.93 10.64 2.89
N ALA A 37 24.64 11.18 1.89
CA ALA A 37 24.04 11.64 0.65
C ALA A 37 23.31 10.50 -0.10
N ASP A 38 23.74 9.25 0.08
CA ASP A 38 23.09 8.09 -0.54
C ASP A 38 21.76 7.77 0.12
N VAL A 39 21.67 7.87 1.46
CA VAL A 39 20.40 7.69 2.19
C VAL A 39 19.42 8.82 1.85
N LEU A 40 19.91 10.06 1.74
CA LEU A 40 19.07 11.18 1.28
C LEU A 40 18.59 10.98 -0.16
N ARG A 41 19.48 10.52 -1.06
CA ARG A 41 19.11 10.24 -2.45
C ARG A 41 18.04 9.16 -2.51
N GLU A 42 18.20 8.07 -1.78
CA GLU A 42 17.23 6.98 -1.74
C GLU A 42 15.86 7.46 -1.22
N SER A 43 15.84 8.25 -0.15
CA SER A 43 14.59 8.82 0.38
C SER A 43 13.94 9.81 -0.58
N LEU A 44 14.73 10.62 -1.29
CA LEU A 44 14.23 11.56 -2.30
C LEU A 44 13.73 10.86 -3.56
N ASP A 45 14.41 9.80 -4.00
CA ASP A 45 13.98 8.98 -5.15
C ASP A 45 12.67 8.26 -4.81
N GLU A 46 12.51 7.78 -3.58
CA GLU A 46 11.27 7.19 -3.09
C GLU A 46 10.13 8.23 -3.04
N ALA A 47 10.38 9.40 -2.45
CA ALA A 47 9.41 10.48 -2.46
C ALA A 47 9.03 10.91 -3.89
N ALA A 48 10.01 10.99 -4.80
CA ALA A 48 9.79 11.32 -6.20
C ALA A 48 8.97 10.24 -6.93
N ASN A 49 9.21 8.96 -6.64
CA ASN A 49 8.45 7.84 -7.19
C ASN A 49 7.00 7.83 -6.67
N THR A 50 6.77 8.07 -5.38
CA THR A 50 5.43 8.20 -4.79
C THR A 50 4.68 9.42 -5.34
N MET A 51 5.40 10.49 -5.71
CA MET A 51 4.82 11.67 -6.36
C MET A 51 4.67 11.52 -7.89
N SER A 52 5.18 10.44 -8.47
CA SER A 52 5.09 10.20 -9.91
C SER A 52 3.67 9.78 -10.28
N LYS A 53 3.24 10.14 -11.49
CA LYS A 53 1.94 9.73 -12.00
C LYS A 53 1.90 8.22 -12.18
N THR A 54 0.85 7.58 -11.67
CA THR A 54 0.58 6.16 -11.89
C THR A 54 0.54 5.84 -13.38
N LYS A 55 1.21 4.76 -13.76
CA LYS A 55 1.22 4.21 -15.12
C LYS A 55 0.50 2.87 -15.13
N ILE A 56 -0.02 2.48 -16.29
CA ILE A 56 -0.68 1.19 -16.45
C ILE A 56 0.28 0.02 -16.14
N ASP A 57 1.58 0.19 -16.43
CA ASP A 57 2.60 -0.82 -16.19
C ASP A 57 2.89 -1.04 -14.69
N ASP A 58 2.51 -0.10 -13.81
CA ASP A 58 2.71 -0.22 -12.36
C ASP A 58 1.85 -1.35 -11.77
N PHE A 59 0.74 -1.69 -12.43
CA PHE A 59 -0.16 -2.77 -12.00
C PHE A 59 0.36 -4.16 -12.31
N LEU A 60 1.37 -4.31 -13.17
CA LEU A 60 1.82 -5.62 -13.64
C LEU A 60 2.42 -6.45 -12.51
N GLY A 61 2.07 -7.73 -12.50
CA GLY A 61 2.58 -8.71 -11.53
C GLY A 61 1.48 -9.40 -10.75
N THR A 62 1.89 -10.09 -9.69
CA THR A 62 1.00 -10.80 -8.78
C THR A 62 0.82 -10.02 -7.49
N TRP A 63 -0.43 -9.91 -7.04
CA TRP A 63 -0.84 -9.10 -5.91
C TRP A 63 -1.68 -9.91 -4.94
N GLU A 64 -1.49 -9.71 -3.65
CA GLU A 64 -2.52 -9.97 -2.66
C GLU A 64 -3.52 -8.81 -2.72
N ALA A 65 -4.80 -9.13 -2.91
CA ALA A 65 -5.88 -8.16 -2.97
C ALA A 65 -6.76 -8.30 -1.73
N ASN A 66 -6.91 -7.22 -0.99
CA ASN A 66 -7.72 -7.14 0.22
C ASN A 66 -8.91 -6.22 -0.02
N GLN A 67 -10.12 -6.78 -0.12
CA GLN A 67 -11.35 -6.03 -0.33
C GLN A 67 -12.00 -5.64 0.99
N SER A 68 -12.43 -4.39 1.10
CA SER A 68 -13.41 -3.90 2.07
C SER A 68 -14.59 -3.30 1.31
N VAL A 69 -15.79 -3.81 1.54
CA VAL A 69 -16.94 -3.47 0.70
C VAL A 69 -18.19 -3.22 1.52
N CYS A 70 -18.97 -2.22 1.11
CA CYS A 70 -20.29 -1.97 1.65
C CYS A 70 -21.23 -1.66 0.50
N ILE A 71 -22.22 -2.52 0.29
CA ILE A 71 -23.17 -2.39 -0.81
C ILE A 71 -24.44 -1.60 -0.45
N GLY A 72 -24.36 -0.80 0.61
CA GLY A 72 -25.48 -0.04 1.17
C GLY A 72 -26.19 -0.79 2.31
N GLY A 73 -27.22 -0.16 2.85
CA GLY A 73 -27.95 -0.67 4.02
C GLY A 73 -28.25 0.45 5.01
N SER A 74 -28.83 0.09 6.14
CA SER A 74 -29.12 1.00 7.24
C SER A 74 -28.91 0.28 8.57
N ALA A 75 -28.16 0.88 9.48
CA ALA A 75 -27.99 0.35 10.82
C ALA A 75 -29.26 0.57 11.65
N SER A 76 -29.75 -0.50 12.29
CA SER A 76 -30.67 -0.39 13.42
C SER A 76 -29.94 0.17 14.65
N ILE A 77 -30.68 0.47 15.72
CA ILE A 77 -30.09 0.88 17.01
C ILE A 77 -29.14 -0.20 17.56
N GLU A 78 -29.39 -1.46 17.23
CA GLU A 78 -28.58 -2.61 17.63
C GLU A 78 -27.38 -2.85 16.70
N GLY A 79 -27.19 -2.01 15.66
CA GLY A 79 -26.10 -2.12 14.69
C GLY A 79 -26.38 -3.07 13.52
N ASN A 80 -27.55 -3.71 13.47
CA ASN A 80 -27.91 -4.67 12.42
C ASN A 80 -28.32 -3.97 11.11
N GLY A 81 -28.01 -4.56 9.95
CA GLY A 81 -28.50 -4.11 8.64
C GLY A 81 -27.61 -3.10 7.90
N LEU A 82 -26.48 -2.69 8.48
CA LEU A 82 -25.47 -1.91 7.78
C LEU A 82 -24.63 -2.82 6.87
N CYS A 83 -24.42 -2.42 5.61
CA CYS A 83 -23.71 -3.21 4.59
C CYS A 83 -24.34 -4.57 4.28
N ASP A 84 -25.54 -4.82 4.78
CA ASP A 84 -26.36 -6.00 4.51
C ASP A 84 -27.40 -5.65 3.44
N ALA A 85 -27.09 -5.97 2.18
CA ALA A 85 -28.05 -5.86 1.08
C ALA A 85 -28.47 -7.24 0.53
N GLY A 86 -28.36 -8.29 1.35
CA GLY A 86 -28.74 -9.65 0.95
C GLY A 86 -27.81 -10.29 -0.10
N VAL A 87 -26.57 -9.79 -0.20
CA VAL A 87 -25.51 -10.41 -1.03
C VAL A 87 -24.57 -11.15 -0.10
N VAL A 88 -24.31 -12.42 -0.41
CA VAL A 88 -23.38 -13.25 0.34
C VAL A 88 -21.98 -13.07 -0.24
N PHE A 89 -21.02 -12.69 0.59
CA PHE A 89 -19.60 -12.64 0.22
C PHE A 89 -18.90 -13.87 0.79
N ASP A 90 -18.57 -14.82 -0.07
CA ASP A 90 -17.80 -15.99 0.35
C ASP A 90 -16.37 -15.55 0.72
N GLY A 91 -15.80 -16.21 1.73
CA GLY A 91 -14.46 -15.88 2.24
C GLY A 91 -14.40 -14.60 3.08
N ASP A 92 -15.54 -14.10 3.56
CA ASP A 92 -15.59 -12.98 4.49
C ASP A 92 -14.91 -13.32 5.83
N ASP A 93 -13.93 -12.51 6.22
CA ASP A 93 -13.14 -12.58 7.45
C ASP A 93 -13.79 -11.73 8.57
N GLY A 94 -15.12 -11.55 8.48
CA GLY A 94 -15.89 -10.47 9.07
C GLY A 94 -16.32 -10.66 10.53
N ASP A 95 -15.67 -11.50 11.31
CA ASP A 95 -15.95 -11.56 12.75
C ASP A 95 -15.55 -10.19 13.37
N GLU A 96 -16.54 -9.37 13.75
CA GLU A 96 -16.44 -8.04 14.40
C GLU A 96 -16.34 -6.77 13.53
N LYS A 97 -16.49 -6.83 12.19
CA LYS A 97 -16.46 -5.63 11.32
C LYS A 97 -17.85 -5.12 10.94
N LEU A 98 -17.96 -3.81 10.70
CA LEU A 98 -19.20 -3.16 10.21
C LEU A 98 -19.43 -3.34 8.69
N PHE A 99 -18.49 -3.96 8.00
CA PHE A 99 -18.51 -4.20 6.56
C PHE A 99 -17.80 -5.52 6.26
N PRO A 100 -18.26 -6.28 5.26
CA PRO A 100 -17.55 -7.46 4.77
C PRO A 100 -16.14 -7.14 4.27
N SER A 101 -15.22 -8.04 4.55
CA SER A 101 -13.85 -7.97 4.07
C SER A 101 -13.30 -9.34 3.70
N ARG A 102 -12.60 -9.45 2.58
CA ARG A 102 -12.06 -10.73 2.12
C ARG A 102 -10.79 -10.55 1.30
N LYS A 103 -10.02 -11.63 1.17
CA LYS A 103 -8.76 -11.67 0.46
C LYS A 103 -8.85 -12.48 -0.82
N ASP A 104 -8.06 -12.13 -1.82
CA ASP A 104 -7.84 -12.93 -3.03
C ASP A 104 -6.43 -12.70 -3.59
N THR A 105 -5.98 -13.53 -4.52
CA THR A 105 -4.76 -13.28 -5.30
C THR A 105 -5.13 -12.81 -6.71
N TRP A 106 -4.51 -11.72 -7.14
CA TRP A 106 -4.71 -11.17 -8.48
C TRP A 106 -3.45 -11.30 -9.31
N ASN A 107 -3.61 -11.76 -10.55
CA ASN A 107 -2.54 -11.79 -11.54
C ASN A 107 -2.84 -10.81 -12.65
N ILE A 108 -1.96 -9.83 -12.83
CA ILE A 108 -2.16 -8.73 -13.77
C ILE A 108 -1.08 -8.79 -14.85
N VAL A 109 -1.52 -8.98 -16.09
CA VAL A 109 -0.65 -9.14 -17.25
C VAL A 109 -0.91 -8.08 -18.30
N LYS A 110 0.13 -7.74 -19.06
CA LYS A 110 0.04 -6.75 -20.13
C LYS A 110 -0.64 -7.36 -21.35
N GLU A 111 -1.70 -6.73 -21.84
CA GLU A 111 -2.30 -7.10 -23.14
C GLU A 111 -1.77 -6.23 -24.27
N SER A 112 -1.59 -4.93 -23.99
CA SER A 112 -1.09 -3.94 -24.95
C SER A 112 -0.42 -2.78 -24.20
N ASN A 113 0.02 -1.75 -24.92
CA ASN A 113 0.67 -0.58 -24.30
C ASN A 113 -0.26 0.25 -23.40
N SER A 114 -1.57 0.16 -23.59
CA SER A 114 -2.56 0.94 -22.83
C SER A 114 -3.49 0.08 -21.97
N ARG A 115 -3.37 -1.25 -22.07
CA ARG A 115 -4.35 -2.19 -21.50
C ARG A 115 -3.69 -3.37 -20.80
N ILE A 116 -4.29 -3.75 -19.68
CA ILE A 116 -3.94 -4.90 -18.87
C ILE A 116 -5.13 -5.86 -18.78
N SER A 117 -4.82 -7.13 -18.57
CA SER A 117 -5.75 -8.16 -18.15
C SER A 117 -5.54 -8.38 -16.66
N LEU A 118 -6.57 -8.12 -15.87
CA LEU A 118 -6.59 -8.36 -14.43
C LEU A 118 -7.42 -9.60 -14.17
N GLN A 119 -6.76 -10.67 -13.71
CA GLN A 119 -7.40 -11.94 -13.38
C GLN A 119 -7.43 -12.11 -11.86
N SER A 120 -8.61 -12.38 -11.31
CA SER A 120 -8.76 -12.84 -9.94
C SER A 120 -8.77 -14.37 -9.84
N ASP A 121 -8.26 -14.91 -8.74
CA ASP A 121 -8.15 -16.35 -8.54
C ASP A 121 -9.46 -16.95 -8.01
N SER A 122 -10.15 -16.25 -7.11
CA SER A 122 -11.34 -16.80 -6.42
C SER A 122 -12.56 -15.90 -6.51
N TYR A 123 -12.38 -14.58 -6.39
CA TYR A 123 -13.48 -13.66 -6.14
C TYR A 123 -13.47 -12.46 -7.07
N ASN A 124 -14.64 -11.95 -7.40
CA ASN A 124 -14.76 -10.73 -8.19
C ASN A 124 -14.88 -9.53 -7.25
N PHE A 125 -13.81 -8.75 -7.10
CA PHE A 125 -13.90 -7.50 -6.33
C PHE A 125 -14.31 -6.30 -7.19
N LEU A 126 -14.24 -6.40 -8.52
CA LEU A 126 -14.66 -5.32 -9.42
C LEU A 126 -16.10 -5.59 -9.87
N PHE A 127 -17.06 -4.92 -9.25
CA PHE A 127 -18.46 -5.03 -9.67
C PHE A 127 -19.19 -3.71 -9.50
N ASN A 128 -20.30 -3.57 -10.23
CA ASN A 128 -21.17 -2.42 -10.13
C ASN A 128 -22.56 -2.84 -9.59
N PRO A 129 -22.82 -2.60 -8.30
CA PRO A 129 -24.06 -3.01 -7.64
C PRO A 129 -25.30 -2.25 -8.13
N ALA A 130 -25.14 -1.12 -8.83
CA ALA A 130 -26.26 -0.38 -9.40
C ALA A 130 -26.93 -1.11 -10.58
N PHE A 131 -26.24 -2.06 -11.23
CA PHE A 131 -26.77 -2.78 -12.40
C PHE A 131 -27.48 -4.09 -12.05
N GLY A 132 -27.63 -4.42 -10.75
CA GLY A 132 -28.38 -5.59 -10.29
C GLY A 132 -27.77 -6.96 -10.64
N TYR A 133 -26.64 -6.97 -11.35
CA TYR A 133 -25.89 -8.18 -11.69
C TYR A 133 -24.57 -8.19 -10.90
N LEU A 134 -24.52 -9.07 -9.90
CA LEU A 134 -23.40 -9.25 -9.00
C LEU A 134 -23.00 -10.73 -9.02
N VAL A 135 -21.75 -11.00 -9.41
CA VAL A 135 -21.13 -12.33 -9.27
C VAL A 135 -19.90 -12.21 -8.37
N PRO A 136 -20.08 -11.83 -7.09
CA PRO A 136 -18.96 -11.50 -6.20
C PRO A 136 -18.10 -12.72 -5.85
N ASN A 137 -18.63 -13.94 -5.98
CA ASN A 137 -18.01 -15.17 -5.48
C ASN A 137 -17.39 -16.04 -6.59
N ASP A 138 -17.23 -15.48 -7.78
CA ASP A 138 -16.62 -16.16 -8.92
C ASP A 138 -15.32 -15.44 -9.35
N PRO A 139 -14.32 -16.16 -9.87
CA PRO A 139 -13.16 -15.55 -10.50
C PRO A 139 -13.55 -14.87 -11.81
N VAL A 140 -12.90 -13.73 -12.11
CA VAL A 140 -13.19 -12.93 -13.30
C VAL A 140 -11.91 -12.36 -13.89
N VAL A 141 -11.88 -12.28 -15.23
CA VAL A 141 -10.85 -11.55 -15.98
C VAL A 141 -11.43 -10.23 -16.49
N TRP A 142 -10.83 -9.13 -16.07
CA TRP A 142 -11.19 -7.77 -16.46
C TRP A 142 -10.15 -7.20 -17.43
N ALA A 143 -10.63 -6.63 -18.54
CA ALA A 143 -9.80 -5.84 -19.43
C ALA A 143 -9.80 -4.39 -18.96
N CYS A 144 -8.66 -3.86 -18.52
CA CYS A 144 -8.59 -2.55 -17.86
C CYS A 144 -7.63 -1.58 -18.54
N GLU A 145 -8.01 -0.30 -18.54
CA GLU A 145 -7.19 0.83 -19.01
C GLU A 145 -7.12 1.90 -17.94
N LEU A 146 -6.02 2.66 -17.91
CA LEU A 146 -5.80 3.74 -16.94
C LEU A 146 -6.04 5.09 -17.61
N ALA A 147 -7.07 5.80 -17.16
CA ALA A 147 -7.39 7.15 -17.60
C ALA A 147 -6.80 8.19 -16.64
N GLY A 148 -6.02 9.12 -17.18
CA GLY A 148 -5.52 10.28 -16.44
C GLY A 148 -4.57 9.95 -15.27
N SER A 149 -4.04 8.74 -15.20
CA SER A 149 -3.25 8.23 -14.05
C SER A 149 -4.03 8.10 -12.73
N GLU A 150 -5.36 8.23 -12.78
CA GLU A 150 -6.21 8.34 -11.58
C GLU A 150 -7.43 7.41 -11.62
N ILE A 151 -7.90 7.01 -12.81
CA ILE A 151 -9.12 6.21 -12.94
C ILE A 151 -8.82 4.94 -13.72
N LEU A 152 -8.97 3.79 -13.08
CA LEU A 152 -8.93 2.50 -13.72
C LEU A 152 -10.31 2.17 -14.26
N VAL A 153 -10.43 2.04 -15.59
CA VAL A 153 -11.67 1.66 -16.26
C VAL A 153 -11.54 0.21 -16.71
N CYS A 154 -12.40 -0.66 -16.20
CA CYS A 154 -12.38 -2.09 -16.46
C CYS A 154 -13.65 -2.55 -17.16
N LEU A 155 -13.51 -3.39 -18.18
CA LEU A 155 -14.60 -4.03 -18.92
C LEU A 155 -14.64 -5.52 -18.60
N GLY A 156 -15.81 -6.02 -18.22
CA GLY A 156 -16.03 -7.42 -17.92
C GLY A 156 -15.96 -8.29 -19.18
N PRO A 157 -15.86 -9.62 -19.06
CA PRO A 157 -15.82 -10.55 -20.19
C PRO A 157 -17.08 -10.45 -21.06
N GLU A 158 -16.91 -10.66 -22.37
CA GLU A 158 -17.96 -10.37 -23.38
C GLU A 158 -19.22 -11.21 -23.21
N ASP A 159 -19.08 -12.44 -22.73
CA ASP A 159 -20.16 -13.43 -22.72
C ASP A 159 -20.87 -13.57 -21.37
N ASN A 160 -20.27 -13.08 -20.28
CA ASN A 160 -20.77 -13.38 -18.92
C ASN A 160 -21.24 -12.11 -18.17
N LEU A 161 -20.47 -11.03 -18.21
CA LEU A 161 -20.81 -9.80 -17.49
C LEU A 161 -21.43 -8.79 -18.43
N THR A 162 -22.71 -8.99 -18.78
CA THR A 162 -23.44 -8.11 -19.71
C THR A 162 -24.76 -7.61 -19.15
N TYR A 163 -25.25 -6.48 -19.66
CA TYR A 163 -26.54 -5.89 -19.32
C TYR A 163 -27.28 -5.40 -20.57
N ARG A 164 -28.61 -5.28 -20.46
CA ARG A 164 -29.51 -5.00 -21.59
C ARG A 164 -30.06 -3.58 -21.54
N GLU A 165 -30.81 -3.19 -22.57
CA GLU A 165 -31.45 -1.86 -22.71
C GLU A 165 -32.26 -1.46 -21.47
N ASN A 166 -33.01 -2.39 -20.88
CA ASN A 166 -33.81 -2.15 -19.68
C ASN A 166 -32.99 -1.71 -18.45
N SER A 167 -31.68 -1.98 -18.45
CA SER A 167 -30.72 -1.60 -17.40
C SER A 167 -29.84 -0.41 -17.83
N GLY A 168 -30.22 0.32 -18.89
CA GLY A 168 -29.52 1.51 -19.35
C GLY A 168 -28.44 1.28 -20.41
N CYS A 169 -28.41 0.11 -21.06
CA CYS A 169 -27.52 -0.10 -22.20
C CYS A 169 -27.99 0.69 -23.43
N ALA A 170 -27.07 1.32 -24.16
CA ALA A 170 -27.39 2.07 -25.39
C ALA A 170 -27.71 1.16 -26.61
N THR A 171 -27.49 -0.14 -26.47
CA THR A 171 -27.75 -1.16 -27.49
C THR A 171 -28.46 -2.35 -26.86
N ASN A 172 -28.76 -3.39 -27.63
CA ASN A 172 -29.40 -4.60 -27.12
C ASN A 172 -28.56 -5.36 -26.08
N LEU A 173 -27.23 -5.18 -26.06
CA LEU A 173 -26.31 -5.84 -25.14
C LEU A 173 -25.04 -5.01 -24.92
N CYS A 174 -24.73 -4.69 -23.66
CA CYS A 174 -23.52 -3.98 -23.26
C CYS A 174 -22.70 -4.85 -22.31
N ARG A 175 -21.37 -4.71 -22.38
CA ARG A 175 -20.46 -5.26 -21.37
C ARG A 175 -20.53 -4.42 -20.10
N LEU A 176 -20.56 -5.08 -18.95
CA LEU A 176 -20.44 -4.44 -17.65
C LEU A 176 -19.10 -3.71 -17.57
N HIS A 177 -19.12 -2.50 -17.03
CA HIS A 177 -17.92 -1.72 -16.79
C HIS A 177 -17.88 -1.23 -15.35
N VAL A 178 -16.67 -1.10 -14.83
CA VAL A 178 -16.40 -0.56 -13.50
C VAL A 178 -15.33 0.52 -13.65
N MET A 179 -15.46 1.60 -12.87
CA MET A 179 -14.48 2.66 -12.81
C MET A 179 -14.05 2.83 -11.36
N MET A 180 -12.76 2.65 -11.09
CA MET A 180 -12.19 2.78 -9.76
C MET A 180 -11.22 3.96 -9.74
N ASN A 181 -11.28 4.77 -8.70
CA ASN A 181 -10.18 5.68 -8.39
C ASN A 181 -8.94 4.84 -8.02
N VAL A 182 -7.79 5.29 -8.51
CA VAL A 182 -6.49 4.66 -8.28
C VAL A 182 -5.67 5.60 -7.41
N ARG A 183 -5.17 5.05 -6.30
CA ARG A 183 -4.15 5.71 -5.50
C ARG A 183 -2.96 4.77 -5.32
N ARG A 184 -1.85 5.13 -5.94
CA ARG A 184 -0.57 4.44 -5.77
C ARG A 184 0.16 5.03 -4.57
N TYR A 185 0.53 4.21 -3.60
CA TYR A 185 1.37 4.62 -2.46
C TYR A 185 2.84 4.33 -2.74
N SER A 186 3.12 3.18 -3.35
CA SER A 186 4.45 2.76 -3.80
C SER A 186 4.35 1.88 -5.05
N ASP A 187 5.47 1.34 -5.56
CA ASP A 187 5.42 0.32 -6.62
C ASP A 187 4.75 -0.99 -6.17
N ASN A 188 4.65 -1.20 -4.85
CA ASN A 188 4.19 -2.44 -4.23
C ASN A 188 2.85 -2.29 -3.51
N GLU A 189 2.27 -1.09 -3.52
CA GLU A 189 1.03 -0.78 -2.81
C GLU A 189 0.14 0.15 -3.65
N ILE A 190 -1.03 -0.36 -4.03
CA ILE A 190 -2.02 0.37 -4.83
C ILE A 190 -3.40 0.17 -4.22
N SER A 191 -4.10 1.27 -3.96
CA SER A 191 -5.52 1.26 -3.57
C SER A 191 -6.40 1.53 -4.78
N LEU A 192 -7.44 0.72 -4.93
CA LEU A 192 -8.54 0.93 -5.86
C LEU A 192 -9.79 1.25 -5.07
N MET A 193 -10.43 2.39 -5.35
CA MET A 193 -11.60 2.84 -4.60
C MET A 193 -12.77 3.20 -5.51
N LEU A 194 -13.95 2.71 -5.15
CA LEU A 194 -15.22 3.21 -5.65
C LEU A 194 -16.06 3.69 -4.47
N GLY A 195 -16.62 4.90 -4.58
CA GLY A 195 -17.42 5.53 -3.55
C GLY A 195 -16.65 6.43 -2.58
N PRO A 196 -17.28 6.87 -1.48
CA PRO A 196 -18.67 6.59 -1.12
C PRO A 196 -19.65 7.17 -2.15
N ILE A 197 -20.58 6.35 -2.66
CA ILE A 197 -21.65 6.76 -3.58
C ILE A 197 -22.95 6.83 -2.80
N ASP A 198 -23.58 7.99 -2.73
CA ASP A 198 -24.94 8.09 -2.18
C ASP A 198 -25.93 7.33 -3.08
N THR A 199 -26.58 6.31 -2.52
CA THR A 199 -27.58 5.49 -3.22
C THR A 199 -29.02 5.91 -2.89
N SER A 200 -29.21 7.05 -2.21
CA SER A 200 -30.52 7.58 -1.91
C SER A 200 -31.28 7.91 -3.21
N ILE A 201 -32.49 7.35 -3.32
CA ILE A 201 -33.42 7.65 -4.41
C ILE A 201 -34.34 8.76 -3.91
N ALA A 202 -34.42 9.87 -4.62
CA ALA A 202 -35.35 10.96 -4.30
C ALA A 202 -36.78 10.39 -4.13
N ASN A 203 -37.41 10.68 -2.99
CA ASN A 203 -38.73 10.21 -2.52
C ASN A 203 -38.79 8.87 -1.75
N ASN A 204 -37.67 8.24 -1.36
CA ASN A 204 -37.69 7.12 -0.41
C ASN A 204 -37.37 7.57 1.01
N VAL A 205 -38.25 7.26 1.97
CA VAL A 205 -38.07 7.59 3.40
C VAL A 205 -37.12 6.58 4.02
N GLY A 206 -35.84 6.93 4.10
CA GLY A 206 -34.82 6.13 4.80
C GLY A 206 -33.41 6.56 4.38
N ASN A 207 -32.55 6.82 5.36
CA ASN A 207 -31.14 7.14 5.12
C ASN A 207 -30.41 5.86 4.67
N LYS A 208 -30.40 5.60 3.35
CA LYS A 208 -29.59 4.53 2.77
C LYS A 208 -28.18 5.07 2.60
N PHE A 209 -27.28 4.62 3.47
CA PHE A 209 -25.88 5.06 3.45
C PHE A 209 -25.20 4.72 2.12
N GLY A 210 -24.11 5.44 1.87
CA GLY A 210 -23.37 5.33 0.62
C GLY A 210 -22.68 3.98 0.43
N LEU A 211 -22.61 3.56 -0.82
CA LEU A 211 -21.90 2.38 -1.28
C LEU A 211 -20.41 2.67 -1.38
N PHE A 212 -19.55 1.77 -0.88
CA PHE A 212 -18.13 1.83 -1.17
C PHE A 212 -17.55 0.46 -1.48
N ASN A 213 -16.44 0.46 -2.20
CA ASN A 213 -15.63 -0.71 -2.46
C ASN A 213 -14.17 -0.25 -2.51
N VAL A 214 -13.37 -0.74 -1.58
CA VAL A 214 -11.93 -0.47 -1.48
C VAL A 214 -11.21 -1.78 -1.68
N VAL A 215 -10.27 -1.82 -2.61
CA VAL A 215 -9.38 -2.96 -2.83
C VAL A 215 -7.96 -2.47 -2.65
N GLU A 216 -7.31 -2.94 -1.59
CA GLU A 216 -5.90 -2.68 -1.34
C GLU A 216 -5.07 -3.81 -1.96
N LEU A 217 -4.17 -3.45 -2.87
CA LEU A 217 -3.26 -4.38 -3.53
C LEU A 217 -1.88 -4.25 -2.90
N THR A 218 -1.37 -5.35 -2.35
CA THR A 218 0.00 -5.49 -1.88
C THR A 218 0.75 -6.48 -2.76
N ARG A 219 1.94 -6.10 -3.24
CA ARG A 219 2.65 -6.93 -4.21
C ARG A 219 3.13 -8.22 -3.56
N ARG A 220 2.75 -9.37 -4.14
CA ARG A 220 3.09 -10.68 -3.59
C ARG A 220 4.59 -10.95 -3.74
N GLY A 221 5.21 -11.47 -2.68
CA GLY A 221 6.64 -11.81 -2.65
C GLY A 221 7.57 -10.61 -2.39
N VAL A 222 7.01 -9.42 -2.16
CA VAL A 222 7.80 -8.27 -1.68
C VAL A 222 7.85 -8.31 -0.17
N ILE A 223 9.06 -8.40 0.37
CA ILE A 223 9.30 -8.34 1.82
C ILE A 223 9.55 -6.87 2.21
N PRO A 224 8.90 -6.34 3.26
CA PRO A 224 9.15 -4.98 3.73
C PRO A 224 10.59 -4.84 4.23
N ALA A 225 11.13 -3.62 4.16
CA ALA A 225 12.46 -3.37 4.69
C ALA A 225 12.42 -3.33 6.23
N PRO A 226 13.41 -3.92 6.94
CA PRO A 226 13.55 -3.73 8.38
C PRO A 226 13.60 -2.25 8.76
N ALA A 227 12.81 -1.87 9.76
CA ALA A 227 12.63 -0.49 10.20
C ALA A 227 13.34 -0.21 11.53
N PHE A 228 13.43 1.09 11.88
CA PHE A 228 13.99 1.58 13.15
C PHE A 228 15.36 0.99 13.51
N LEU A 229 16.29 0.88 12.54
CA LEU A 229 17.64 0.40 12.82
C LEU A 229 18.32 1.27 13.88
N ARG A 230 18.80 0.63 14.94
CA ARG A 230 19.53 1.17 16.07
C ARG A 230 20.84 0.43 16.25
N VAL A 231 21.79 1.12 16.83
CA VAL A 231 23.13 0.62 17.10
C VAL A 231 23.54 1.09 18.50
N GLU A 232 24.04 0.17 19.31
CA GLU A 232 24.57 0.43 20.64
C GLU A 232 26.03 0.00 20.65
N VAL A 233 26.91 0.87 21.14
CA VAL A 233 28.37 0.68 21.08
C VAL A 233 28.87 0.30 22.46
N GLU A 234 29.65 -0.77 22.51
CA GLU A 234 30.44 -1.20 23.66
C GLU A 234 31.94 -1.20 23.27
N ILE A 235 32.82 -1.51 24.23
CA ILE A 235 34.23 -1.78 23.91
C ILE A 235 34.24 -2.99 22.99
N ASP A 236 34.94 -2.90 21.85
CA ASP A 236 35.12 -3.95 20.83
C ASP A 236 33.86 -4.64 20.27
N LYS A 237 32.67 -4.13 20.58
CA LYS A 237 31.38 -4.71 20.18
C LYS A 237 30.36 -3.66 19.78
N VAL A 238 29.53 -3.99 18.80
CA VAL A 238 28.36 -3.21 18.40
C VAL A 238 27.13 -4.11 18.37
N THR A 239 26.09 -3.71 19.10
CA THR A 239 24.78 -4.37 19.05
C THR A 239 23.87 -3.63 18.09
N VAL A 240 23.45 -4.30 17.03
CA VAL A 240 22.56 -3.78 15.99
C VAL A 240 21.15 -4.31 16.26
N SER A 241 20.14 -3.46 16.32
CA SER A 241 18.74 -3.87 16.53
C SER A 241 17.78 -3.15 15.59
N TRP A 242 16.67 -3.78 15.25
CA TRP A 242 15.65 -3.25 14.33
C TRP A 242 14.24 -3.72 14.72
N SER A 243 13.24 -3.31 13.95
CA SER A 243 11.87 -3.80 14.05
C SER A 243 11.39 -4.33 12.70
N PHE A 244 10.55 -5.34 12.72
CA PHE A 244 9.93 -5.91 11.53
C PHE A 244 8.52 -6.39 11.89
N SER A 245 7.52 -5.98 11.12
CA SER A 245 6.10 -6.07 11.49
C SER A 245 5.31 -7.13 10.73
N GLU A 246 5.96 -8.04 10.00
CA GLU A 246 5.28 -9.19 9.40
C GLU A 246 5.37 -10.43 10.29
N ASP A 247 4.32 -11.25 10.27
CA ASP A 247 4.25 -12.51 10.99
C ASP A 247 5.39 -13.45 10.54
N SER A 248 6.14 -13.92 11.52
CA SER A 248 7.57 -14.17 11.44
C SER A 248 7.98 -15.55 10.89
N GLU A 249 8.45 -15.59 9.65
CA GLU A 249 9.44 -16.58 9.15
C GLU A 249 10.70 -15.93 8.55
N ALA A 250 10.78 -14.59 8.54
CA ALA A 250 11.89 -13.88 7.92
C ALA A 250 13.20 -14.05 8.69
N GLN A 251 14.30 -14.25 7.96
CA GLN A 251 15.67 -14.14 8.46
C GLN A 251 16.28 -12.80 8.06
N PHE A 252 17.25 -12.32 8.82
CA PHE A 252 17.84 -11.01 8.62
C PHE A 252 19.31 -11.11 8.26
N GLU A 253 19.70 -10.59 7.09
CA GLU A 253 21.11 -10.45 6.71
C GLU A 253 21.64 -9.11 7.20
N ILE A 254 22.74 -9.15 7.95
CA ILE A 254 23.41 -7.95 8.49
C ILE A 254 24.61 -7.65 7.60
N PHE A 255 24.65 -6.43 7.10
CA PHE A 255 25.73 -5.94 6.26
C PHE A 255 26.47 -4.81 6.96
N ARG A 256 27.81 -4.85 6.89
CA ARG A 256 28.71 -3.83 7.44
C ARG A 256 29.68 -3.34 6.38
N LYS A 257 30.11 -2.09 6.50
CA LYS A 257 31.34 -1.59 5.86
C LYS A 257 32.17 -0.79 6.84
N ASP A 258 33.48 -0.74 6.59
CA ASP A 258 34.48 -0.20 7.53
C ASP A 258 35.12 1.10 7.00
N SER A 259 34.55 1.67 5.94
CA SER A 259 34.96 2.98 5.43
C SER A 259 33.81 3.67 4.67
N LEU A 260 33.89 5.00 4.58
CA LEU A 260 32.84 5.81 3.94
C LEU A 260 32.54 5.36 2.50
N ASN A 261 33.58 5.07 1.72
CA ASN A 261 33.48 4.62 0.32
C ASN A 261 33.63 3.09 0.17
N GLY A 262 33.59 2.35 1.27
CA GLY A 262 33.70 0.89 1.28
C GLY A 262 32.46 0.21 0.71
N ILE A 263 32.62 -1.08 0.42
CA ILE A 263 31.54 -1.96 -0.03
C ILE A 263 30.93 -2.62 1.22
N TYR A 264 29.62 -2.82 1.21
CA TYR A 264 28.94 -3.58 2.26
C TYR A 264 29.24 -5.08 2.10
N GLU A 265 29.70 -5.71 3.17
CA GLU A 265 29.92 -7.15 3.27
C GLU A 265 28.88 -7.75 4.22
N ASN A 266 28.37 -8.94 3.90
CA ASN A 266 27.50 -9.68 4.80
C ASN A 266 28.35 -10.20 5.96
N ILE A 267 28.04 -9.77 7.19
CA ILE A 267 28.77 -10.16 8.40
C ILE A 267 28.02 -11.21 9.22
N GLY A 268 26.75 -11.48 8.93
CA GLY A 268 25.96 -12.42 9.71
C GLY A 268 24.50 -12.51 9.30
N LEU A 269 23.86 -13.54 9.86
CA LEU A 269 22.44 -13.82 9.71
C LEU A 269 21.81 -13.91 11.11
N ALA A 270 20.67 -13.24 11.31
CA ALA A 270 19.92 -13.27 12.55
C ALA A 270 18.49 -13.76 12.33
N SER A 271 17.98 -14.56 13.28
CA SER A 271 16.55 -14.88 13.39
C SER A 271 15.84 -13.99 14.42
N GLU A 272 16.61 -13.31 15.27
CA GLU A 272 16.11 -12.36 16.26
C GLU A 272 16.20 -10.93 15.69
N MET A 273 15.52 -9.98 16.33
CA MET A 273 15.49 -8.58 15.90
C MET A 273 16.74 -7.78 16.32
N PHE A 274 17.83 -8.49 16.60
CA PHE A 274 19.14 -7.91 16.89
C PHE A 274 20.29 -8.84 16.46
N TYR A 275 21.49 -8.27 16.37
CA TYR A 275 22.74 -8.95 16.06
C TYR A 275 23.89 -8.29 16.83
N GLU A 276 24.78 -9.09 17.40
CA GLU A 276 25.99 -8.62 18.08
C GLU A 276 27.20 -8.81 17.16
N ASP A 277 27.87 -7.71 16.81
CA ASP A 277 29.11 -7.70 16.05
C ASP A 277 30.30 -7.47 16.99
N GLU A 278 31.09 -8.51 17.21
CA GLU A 278 32.18 -8.56 18.19
C GLU A 278 33.57 -8.52 17.54
N GLY A 279 34.60 -8.20 18.33
CA GLY A 279 35.99 -8.23 17.89
C GLY A 279 36.38 -7.04 17.00
N LEU A 280 35.68 -5.92 17.17
CA LEU A 280 35.88 -4.71 16.38
C LEU A 280 37.04 -3.88 16.94
N GLY A 281 37.89 -3.40 16.04
CA GLY A 281 38.91 -2.40 16.37
C GLY A 281 38.33 -0.98 16.42
N SER A 282 39.15 -0.02 16.86
CA SER A 282 38.82 1.40 16.74
C SER A 282 38.59 1.78 15.27
N GLY A 283 37.55 2.56 15.01
CA GLY A 283 37.18 2.89 13.64
C GLY A 283 35.71 3.24 13.46
N ASP A 284 35.38 3.58 12.22
CA ASP A 284 34.02 3.89 11.79
C ASP A 284 33.39 2.67 11.10
N TYR A 285 32.17 2.34 11.49
CA TYR A 285 31.40 1.23 10.91
C TYR A 285 30.01 1.70 10.48
N TRP A 286 29.51 1.18 9.37
CA TRP A 286 28.16 1.44 8.89
C TRP A 286 27.40 0.14 8.73
N TYR A 287 26.21 0.07 9.32
CA TYR A 287 25.35 -1.12 9.32
C TYR A 287 24.09 -0.91 8.51
N ARG A 288 23.65 -1.97 7.84
CA ARG A 288 22.37 -2.08 7.14
C ARG A 288 21.84 -3.50 7.24
N VAL A 289 20.52 -3.66 7.35
CA VAL A 289 19.88 -4.98 7.53
C VAL A 289 18.87 -5.23 6.42
N TYR A 290 18.76 -6.47 5.98
CA TYR A 290 17.78 -6.91 4.98
C TYR A 290 16.98 -8.06 5.56
N ALA A 291 15.66 -8.07 5.34
CA ALA A 291 14.83 -9.22 5.61
C ALA A 291 14.85 -10.16 4.39
N THR A 292 14.80 -11.46 4.66
CA THR A 292 14.83 -12.52 3.65
C THR A 292 13.80 -13.58 4.03
N SER A 293 13.10 -14.10 3.03
CA SER A 293 12.13 -15.17 3.18
C SER A 293 12.14 -15.99 1.90
N GLU A 294 12.42 -17.29 2.03
CA GLU A 294 12.69 -18.20 0.92
C GLU A 294 13.76 -17.64 -0.05
N GLU A 295 13.38 -17.35 -1.30
CA GLU A 295 14.26 -16.78 -2.34
C GLU A 295 14.15 -15.24 -2.44
N ASN A 296 13.26 -14.61 -1.66
CA ASN A 296 13.02 -13.17 -1.72
C ASN A 296 13.84 -12.42 -0.68
N ARG A 297 14.24 -11.19 -1.04
CA ARG A 297 14.97 -10.27 -0.17
C ARG A 297 14.32 -8.90 -0.21
N SER A 298 14.19 -8.27 0.95
CA SER A 298 13.68 -6.91 1.08
C SER A 298 14.65 -5.87 0.52
N ARG A 299 14.20 -4.63 0.42
CA ARG A 299 15.13 -3.49 0.40
C ARG A 299 15.91 -3.42 1.72
N GLY A 300 17.08 -2.81 1.70
CA GLY A 300 17.87 -2.63 2.92
C GLY A 300 17.26 -1.56 3.82
N SER A 301 17.39 -1.74 5.13
CA SER A 301 17.00 -0.76 6.16
C SER A 301 17.63 0.62 5.93
N ASN A 302 17.32 1.61 6.77
CA ASN A 302 18.20 2.77 6.88
C ASN A 302 19.62 2.35 7.30
N VAL A 303 20.62 3.19 7.02
CA VAL A 303 22.01 2.95 7.42
C VAL A 303 22.29 3.63 8.76
N ARG A 304 22.97 2.94 9.67
CA ARG A 304 23.48 3.54 10.93
C ARG A 304 24.99 3.50 10.97
N LYS A 305 25.60 4.66 11.25
CA LYS A 305 27.04 4.80 11.50
C LYS A 305 27.31 4.70 13.00
N VAL A 306 28.37 4.00 13.37
CA VAL A 306 28.99 4.06 14.70
C VAL A 306 30.48 4.37 14.58
N THR A 307 31.06 4.84 15.67
CA THR A 307 32.49 5.04 15.83
C THR A 307 32.91 4.36 17.13
N ILE A 308 33.86 3.44 17.05
CA ILE A 308 34.52 2.83 18.23
C ILE A 308 35.79 3.63 18.50
N GLU A 309 35.86 4.23 19.67
CA GLU A 309 37.05 4.93 20.16
C GLU A 309 38.06 3.93 20.74
N GLU A 310 39.34 4.33 20.78
CA GLU A 310 40.42 3.55 21.43
C GLU A 310 40.28 3.46 22.95
#